data_AF-A0A836VLL5-F1
#
_entry.id   AF-A0A836VLL5-F1
#
_cell.length_a   1.000
_cell.length_b   1.000
_cell.length_c   1.000
_cell.angle_alpha   90.00
_cell.angle_beta   90.00
_cell.angle_gamma   90.00
#
_symmetry.space_group_name_H-M   'P 1'
#
loop_
_entity.id
_entity.type
_entity.pdbx_description
1 polymer ?
#
loop_
_entity_poly.entity_id
_entity_poly.type
_entity_poly.pdbx_seq_one_letter_code
_entity_poly.pdbx_strand_id
1 'polypeptide(L)'
;TDFQIVISYNPGYQSVLKDLKESTKQRFAALDFSFPDPGIEANIVCHEAKIDLSLATTLVTIAERSRNLKGHGLDEGASTRMLIYAGKLVSQGVSLTEACKVALVLPITDDPDLRDSLSTAIAACA
;
A
#
# COMPACT_ATOMS: atom_id res chain seq x y z
N THR A 1 26.99 26.53 -0.23
CA THR A 1 25.96 26.67 -1.28
C THR A 1 24.99 25.55 -1.04
N ASP A 2 23.74 25.89 -0.78
CA ASP A 2 22.81 24.98 -0.08
C ASP A 2 21.64 24.56 -1.00
N PHE A 3 21.82 24.72 -2.32
CA PHE A 3 20.82 24.36 -3.32
C PHE A 3 20.77 22.84 -3.54
N GLN A 4 19.57 22.26 -3.48
CA GLN A 4 19.31 20.84 -3.74
C GLN A 4 18.04 20.68 -4.59
N ILE A 5 18.06 19.71 -5.52
CA ILE A 5 16.90 19.29 -6.30
C ILE A 5 16.58 17.81 -6.01
N VAL A 6 15.31 17.51 -5.74
CA VAL A 6 14.80 16.16 -5.49
C VAL A 6 13.56 15.95 -6.35
N ILE A 7 13.49 14.78 -7.00
CA ILE A 7 12.33 14.34 -7.78
C ILE A 7 11.88 12.96 -7.30
N SER A 8 10.61 12.62 -7.49
CA SER A 8 10.04 11.30 -7.17
C SER A 8 9.13 10.86 -8.31
N TYR A 9 9.18 9.57 -8.67
CA TYR A 9 8.32 8.97 -9.67
C TYR A 9 8.13 7.48 -9.36
N ASN A 10 7.03 6.89 -9.85
CA ASN A 10 6.75 5.46 -9.73
C ASN A 10 7.07 4.75 -11.06
N PRO A 11 8.13 3.93 -11.13
CA PRO A 11 8.47 3.18 -12.33
C PRO A 11 7.31 2.26 -12.75
N GLY A 12 7.06 2.14 -14.06
CA GLY A 12 6.05 1.21 -14.60
C GLY A 12 4.59 1.64 -14.44
N TYR A 13 4.30 2.69 -13.67
CA TYR A 13 2.93 3.20 -13.46
C TYR A 13 2.41 4.05 -14.64
N GLN A 14 3.33 4.64 -15.40
CA GLN A 14 3.00 5.50 -16.53
C GLN A 14 3.18 4.77 -17.85
N SER A 15 2.38 5.14 -18.86
CA SER A 15 2.64 4.68 -20.23
C SER A 15 4.05 5.09 -20.65
N VAL A 16 4.68 4.29 -21.53
CA VAL A 16 6.06 4.51 -22.02
C VAL A 16 6.31 5.95 -22.50
N LEU A 17 5.27 6.63 -23.00
CA LEU A 17 5.32 8.01 -23.48
C LEU A 17 5.45 9.08 -22.38
N LYS A 18 5.14 8.74 -21.12
CA LYS A 18 5.16 9.67 -19.99
C LYS A 18 6.33 9.40 -19.02
N ASP A 19 7.08 8.32 -19.22
CA ASP A 19 8.25 8.01 -18.37
C ASP A 19 9.36 9.06 -18.52
N LEU A 20 10.22 9.15 -17.50
CA LEU A 20 11.38 10.03 -17.54
C LEU A 20 12.30 9.61 -18.70
N LYS A 21 12.66 10.57 -19.56
CA LYS A 21 13.67 10.34 -20.60
C LYS A 21 14.98 9.90 -19.96
N GLU A 22 15.69 8.99 -20.62
CA GLU A 22 16.98 8.47 -20.14
C GLU A 22 18.01 9.56 -19.83
N SER A 23 18.05 10.61 -20.65
CA SER A 23 18.92 11.75 -20.41
C SER A 23 18.59 12.47 -19.09
N THR A 24 17.33 12.51 -18.67
CA THR A 24 16.94 13.06 -17.36
C THR A 24 17.35 12.12 -16.23
N LYS A 25 17.08 10.80 -16.35
CA LYS A 25 17.43 9.80 -15.33
C LYS A 25 18.94 9.83 -15.01
N GLN A 26 19.78 9.93 -16.03
CA GLN A 26 21.25 9.97 -15.90
C GLN A 26 21.82 11.22 -15.21
N ARG A 27 20.98 12.19 -14.83
CA ARG A 27 21.38 13.41 -14.10
C ARG A 27 21.11 13.34 -12.59
N PHE A 28 20.52 12.25 -12.11
CA PHE A 28 20.18 12.07 -10.70
C PHE A 28 20.86 10.82 -10.13
N ALA A 29 21.23 10.87 -8.85
CA ALA A 29 21.41 9.66 -8.06
C ALA A 29 20.03 9.10 -7.69
N ALA A 30 19.89 7.78 -7.64
CA ALA A 30 18.62 7.12 -7.38
C ALA A 30 18.63 6.37 -6.03
N LEU A 31 17.51 6.46 -5.33
CA LEU A 31 17.16 5.61 -4.20
C LEU A 31 15.88 4.87 -4.58
N ASP A 32 15.94 3.55 -4.53
CA ASP A 32 14.78 2.71 -4.78
C ASP A 32 14.02 2.45 -3.48
N PHE A 33 12.70 2.58 -3.52
CA PHE A 33 11.82 2.42 -2.37
C PHE A 33 10.80 1.33 -2.66
N SER A 34 10.79 0.32 -1.80
CA SER A 34 9.73 -0.68 -1.73
C SER A 34 8.93 -0.51 -0.44
N PHE A 35 7.89 -1.33 -0.27
CA PHE A 35 7.25 -1.47 1.03
C PHE A 35 8.29 -1.92 2.08
N PRO A 36 8.22 -1.42 3.33
CA PRO A 36 9.15 -1.79 4.38
C PRO A 36 9.03 -3.27 4.76
N ASP A 37 10.03 -3.78 5.49
CA ASP A 37 9.89 -5.08 6.16
C ASP A 37 8.65 -5.10 7.06
N PRO A 38 7.94 -6.24 7.19
CA PRO A 38 6.64 -6.30 7.86
C PRO A 38 6.65 -5.75 9.29
N GLY A 39 7.72 -6.02 10.05
CA GLY A 39 7.87 -5.48 11.40
C GLY A 39 8.04 -3.96 11.43
N ILE A 40 8.77 -3.39 10.47
CA ILE A 40 8.94 -1.93 10.35
C ILE A 40 7.61 -1.30 9.90
N GLU A 41 6.94 -1.89 8.91
CA GLU A 41 5.66 -1.40 8.42
C GLU A 41 4.58 -1.44 9.52
N ALA A 42 4.53 -2.51 10.32
CA ALA A 42 3.58 -2.61 11.43
C ALA A 42 3.82 -1.51 12.48
N ASN A 43 5.08 -1.18 12.77
CA ASN A 43 5.40 -0.06 13.67
C ASN A 43 4.97 1.30 13.08
N ILE A 44 5.18 1.52 11.78
CA ILE A 44 4.72 2.73 11.08
C ILE A 44 3.19 2.83 11.17
N VAL A 45 2.47 1.76 10.85
CA VAL A 45 0.99 1.74 10.87
C VAL A 45 0.47 1.92 12.29
N CYS A 46 1.04 1.24 13.28
CA CYS A 46 0.72 1.39 14.70
C CYS A 46 0.81 2.87 15.14
N HIS A 47 1.93 3.52 14.84
CA HIS A 47 2.18 4.92 15.18
C HIS A 47 1.21 5.87 14.46
N GLU A 48 1.13 5.78 13.13
CA GLU A 48 0.40 6.74 12.29
C GLU A 48 -1.13 6.58 12.39
N ALA A 49 -1.61 5.36 12.61
CA ALA A 49 -3.04 5.08 12.78
C ALA A 49 -3.52 5.14 14.23
N LYS A 50 -2.59 5.21 15.20
CA LYS A 50 -2.85 5.19 16.66
C LYS A 50 -3.65 3.95 17.08
N ILE A 51 -3.19 2.79 16.61
CA ILE A 51 -3.75 1.48 16.94
C ILE A 51 -2.70 0.63 17.65
N ASP A 52 -3.12 -0.46 18.28
CA ASP A 52 -2.16 -1.40 18.87
C ASP A 52 -1.34 -2.15 17.78
N LEU A 53 -0.19 -2.66 18.18
CA LEU A 53 0.74 -3.34 17.27
C LEU A 53 0.17 -4.65 16.72
N SER A 54 -0.73 -5.33 17.46
CA SER A 54 -1.35 -6.57 17.00
C SER A 54 -2.24 -6.28 15.79
N LEU A 55 -3.10 -5.27 15.88
CA LEU A 55 -3.95 -4.84 14.79
C LEU A 55 -3.14 -4.32 13.60
N ALA A 56 -2.07 -3.56 13.85
CA ALA A 56 -1.18 -3.11 12.78
C ALA A 56 -0.51 -4.30 12.05
N THR A 57 -0.11 -5.34 12.79
CA THR A 57 0.47 -6.57 12.21
C THR A 57 -0.56 -7.31 11.35
N THR A 58 -1.82 -7.39 11.80
CA THR A 58 -2.92 -7.96 11.00
C THR A 58 -3.11 -7.19 9.70
N LEU A 59 -3.11 -5.85 9.74
CA LEU A 59 -3.23 -5.01 8.55
C LEU A 59 -2.06 -5.23 7.57
N VAL A 60 -0.83 -5.34 8.06
CA VAL A 60 0.34 -5.65 7.22
C VAL A 60 0.21 -7.03 6.57
N THR A 61 -0.24 -8.04 7.33
CA THR A 61 -0.50 -9.40 6.79
C THR A 61 -1.53 -9.37 5.65
N ILE A 62 -2.59 -8.57 5.80
CA ILE A 62 -3.59 -8.34 4.76
C ILE A 62 -2.95 -7.70 3.52
N ALA A 63 -2.10 -6.68 3.71
CA ALA A 63 -1.40 -6.03 2.61
C ALA A 63 -0.45 -6.97 1.86
N GLU A 64 0.30 -7.83 2.56
CA GLU A 64 1.17 -8.82 1.92
C GLU A 64 0.38 -9.73 0.97
N ARG A 65 -0.79 -10.22 1.40
CA ARG A 65 -1.67 -11.02 0.55
C ARG A 65 -2.14 -10.25 -0.69
N SER A 66 -2.52 -8.98 -0.52
CA SER A 66 -2.89 -8.11 -1.64
C SER A 66 -1.72 -7.86 -2.59
N ARG A 67 -0.50 -7.64 -2.07
CA ARG A 67 0.72 -7.42 -2.88
C ARG A 67 1.12 -8.67 -3.66
N ASN A 68 0.90 -9.86 -3.10
CA ASN A 68 1.13 -11.13 -3.80
C ASN A 68 0.16 -11.37 -4.97
N LEU A 69 -0.94 -10.63 -5.05
CA LEU A 69 -1.86 -10.66 -6.20
C LEU A 69 -1.45 -9.68 -7.32
N LYS A 70 -0.40 -8.87 -7.13
CA LYS A 70 0.16 -8.01 -8.18
C LYS A 70 0.60 -8.87 -9.36
N GLY A 71 0.13 -8.54 -10.57
CA GLY A 71 0.35 -9.33 -11.78
C GLY A 71 -0.57 -10.55 -11.93
N HIS A 72 -1.43 -10.82 -10.96
CA HIS A 72 -2.47 -11.88 -10.99
C HIS A 72 -3.88 -11.28 -10.96
N GLY A 73 -4.07 -10.17 -11.68
CA GLY A 73 -5.33 -9.42 -11.75
C GLY A 73 -5.29 -8.05 -11.08
N LEU A 74 -4.29 -7.80 -10.21
CA LEU A 74 -4.03 -6.46 -9.67
C LEU A 74 -2.84 -5.79 -10.36
N ASP A 75 -3.01 -4.52 -10.71
CA ASP A 75 -1.91 -3.67 -11.18
C ASP A 75 -0.94 -3.34 -10.03
N GLU A 76 -1.48 -3.11 -8.83
CA GLU A 76 -0.73 -2.80 -7.61
C GLU A 76 -1.43 -3.40 -6.37
N GLY A 77 -0.63 -3.74 -5.36
CA GLY A 77 -1.14 -4.17 -4.06
C GLY A 77 -1.40 -3.00 -3.10
N ALA A 78 -1.93 -3.33 -1.92
CA ALA A 78 -2.22 -2.33 -0.88
C ALA A 78 -0.95 -1.57 -0.43
N SER A 79 -1.04 -0.24 -0.48
CA SER A 79 0.04 0.64 0.00
C SER A 79 -0.02 0.84 1.52
N THR A 80 1.12 1.21 2.14
CA THR A 80 1.18 1.56 3.57
C THR A 80 0.19 2.68 3.94
N ARG A 81 -0.08 3.62 3.02
CA ARG A 81 -1.09 4.68 3.23
C ARG A 81 -2.48 4.10 3.44
N MET A 82 -2.84 3.06 2.69
CA MET A 82 -4.15 2.42 2.78
C MET A 82 -4.30 1.66 4.10
N LEU A 83 -3.22 1.03 4.59
CA LEU A 83 -3.18 0.43 5.92
C LEU A 83 -3.42 1.46 7.03
N ILE A 84 -2.77 2.62 6.94
CA ILE A 84 -2.97 3.71 7.90
C ILE A 84 -4.43 4.18 7.90
N TYR A 85 -5.08 4.27 6.73
CA TYR A 85 -6.50 4.63 6.65
C TYR A 85 -7.41 3.55 7.23
N ALA A 86 -7.16 2.27 6.95
CA ALA A 86 -7.89 1.17 7.57
C ALA A 86 -7.76 1.22 9.09
N GLY A 87 -6.53 1.39 9.62
CA GLY A 87 -6.29 1.53 11.05
C GLY A 87 -7.01 2.73 11.67
N LYS A 88 -7.02 3.88 10.99
CA LYS A 88 -7.75 5.08 11.46
C LYS A 88 -9.27 4.88 11.50
N LEU A 89 -9.83 4.10 10.59
CA LEU A 89 -11.25 3.75 10.63
C LEU A 89 -11.53 2.82 11.83
N VAL A 90 -10.67 1.82 12.06
CA VAL A 90 -10.83 0.92 13.20
C VAL A 90 -10.72 1.65 14.53
N SER A 91 -9.79 2.60 14.67
CA SER A 91 -9.66 3.41 15.89
C SER A 91 -10.86 4.33 16.15
N GLN A 92 -11.72 4.54 15.15
CA GLN A 92 -12.99 5.27 15.25
C GLN A 92 -14.20 4.35 15.46
N GLY A 93 -13.99 3.05 15.66
CA GLY A 93 -15.04 2.07 15.95
C GLY A 93 -15.63 1.38 14.71
N VAL A 94 -15.06 1.59 13.52
CA VAL A 94 -15.43 0.79 12.34
C VAL A 94 -14.87 -0.62 12.50
N SER A 95 -15.64 -1.65 12.13
CA SER A 95 -15.13 -3.03 12.16
C SER A 95 -13.92 -3.19 11.23
N LEU A 96 -12.99 -4.08 11.57
CA LEU A 96 -11.82 -4.35 10.74
C LEU A 96 -12.21 -4.71 9.31
N THR A 97 -13.23 -5.55 9.14
CA THR A 97 -13.74 -5.97 7.83
C THR A 97 -14.22 -4.78 7.00
N GLU A 98 -15.03 -3.90 7.57
CA GLU A 98 -15.57 -2.75 6.82
C GLU A 98 -14.50 -1.69 6.56
N ALA A 99 -13.60 -1.47 7.53
CA ALA A 99 -12.43 -0.60 7.37
C ALA A 99 -11.54 -1.08 6.21
N CYS A 100 -11.21 -2.38 6.17
CA CYS A 100 -10.42 -2.96 5.09
C CYS A 100 -11.16 -2.93 3.75
N LYS A 101 -12.48 -3.15 3.73
CA LYS A 101 -13.27 -3.06 2.50
C LYS A 101 -13.18 -1.67 1.88
N VAL A 102 -13.43 -0.62 2.65
CA VAL A 102 -13.47 0.77 2.16
C VAL A 102 -12.07 1.30 1.88
N ALA A 103 -11.08 0.98 2.70
CA ALA A 103 -9.72 1.53 2.57
C ALA A 103 -8.79 0.70 1.69
N LEU A 104 -9.02 -0.62 1.55
CA LEU A 104 -8.14 -1.54 0.82
C LEU A 104 -8.83 -2.10 -0.42
N VAL A 105 -10.00 -2.74 -0.29
CA VAL A 105 -10.60 -3.53 -1.38
C VAL A 105 -11.14 -2.64 -2.49
N LEU A 106 -12.05 -1.72 -2.16
CA LEU A 106 -12.73 -0.88 -3.15
C LEU A 106 -11.76 0.03 -3.94
N PRO A 107 -10.71 0.63 -3.35
CA PRO A 107 -9.79 1.49 -4.10
C PRO A 107 -8.79 0.74 -4.99
N ILE A 108 -8.55 -0.55 -4.75
CA ILE A 108 -7.56 -1.34 -5.49
C ILE A 108 -8.14 -1.89 -6.80
N THR A 109 -9.44 -2.22 -6.82
CA THR A 109 -10.04 -2.87 -7.99
C THR A 109 -11.54 -2.65 -8.08
N ASP A 110 -12.04 -2.56 -9.32
CA ASP A 110 -13.46 -2.57 -9.66
C ASP A 110 -13.97 -3.95 -10.10
N ASP A 111 -13.07 -4.92 -10.27
CA ASP A 111 -13.41 -6.29 -10.65
C ASP A 111 -14.07 -7.03 -9.46
N PRO A 112 -15.29 -7.56 -9.63
CA PRO A 112 -16.02 -8.21 -8.54
C PRO A 112 -15.35 -9.49 -8.03
N ASP A 113 -14.73 -10.29 -8.91
CA ASP A 113 -14.07 -11.55 -8.53
C ASP A 113 -12.81 -11.29 -7.70
N LEU A 114 -12.06 -10.24 -8.05
CA LEU A 114 -10.91 -9.79 -7.26
C LEU A 114 -11.33 -9.17 -5.93
N ARG A 115 -12.46 -8.46 -5.87
CA ARG A 115 -13.02 -7.96 -4.61
C ARG A 115 -13.37 -9.09 -3.65
N ASP A 116 -13.99 -10.14 -4.16
CA ASP A 116 -14.36 -11.32 -3.36
C ASP A 116 -13.12 -12.07 -2.87
N SER A 117 -12.11 -12.21 -3.74
CA SER A 117 -10.83 -12.82 -3.40
C SER A 117 -10.10 -12.04 -2.28
N LEU A 118 -10.02 -10.72 -2.40
CA LEU A 118 -9.42 -9.85 -1.37
C LEU A 118 -10.23 -9.87 -0.07
N SER A 119 -11.56 -9.82 -0.16
CA SER A 119 -12.44 -9.87 1.02
C SER A 119 -12.29 -11.19 1.78
N THR A 120 -12.16 -12.31 1.06
CA THR A 120 -11.87 -13.62 1.64
C THR A 120 -10.51 -13.65 2.32
N ALA A 121 -9.47 -13.09 1.67
CA ALA A 121 -8.14 -12.99 2.25
C ALA A 121 -8.12 -12.16 3.55
N ILE A 122 -8.90 -11.07 3.60
CA ILE A 122 -9.09 -10.24 4.80
C ILE A 122 -9.77 -11.05 5.91
N ALA A 123 -10.88 -11.73 5.60
CA ALA A 123 -11.62 -12.52 6.57
C ALA A 123 -10.77 -13.64 7.20
N ALA A 124 -9.81 -14.19 6.46
CA ALA A 124 -8.87 -15.21 6.95
C ALA A 124 -7.77 -14.66 7.88
N CYS A 125 -7.63 -13.33 8.01
CA CYS A 125 -6.65 -12.69 8.89
C CYS A 125 -7.30 -12.03 10.13
N ALA A 126 -8.63 -11.91 10.14
CA ALA A 126 -9.41 -11.25 11.18
C ALA A 126 -9.74 -12.18 12.36
#